data_AF-A0A3N5NMY6-F1
#
_entry.id   AF-A0A3N5NMY6-F1
#
_cell.length_a   1.000
_cell.length_b   1.000
_cell.length_c   1.000
_cell.angle_alpha   90.00
_cell.angle_beta   90.00
_cell.angle_gamma   90.00
#
_symmetry.space_group_name_H-M   'P 1'
#
loop_
_entity.id
_entity.type
_entity.pdbx_description
1 polymer ?
#
loop_
_entity_poly.entity_id
_entity_poly.type
_entity_poly.pdbx_seq_one_letter_code
_entity_poly.pdbx_strand_id
1 'polypeptide(L)'
;MYCIGHARFLVWDRTRDAKGFEQAFDCLFEGNKRWVKNAPLLLLSIASPDPLSGGRPNRCTQTDIGMAAMSLAQQAVALSLVADCAPLAMIAVGYQASPAVLDEETRKKELAPSGRKPLAERLFESGWSKPVQLQRFILPAYSSG
;
A
#
# COMPACT_ATOMS: atom_id res chain seq x y z
N MET A 1 -16.14 -19.20 1.89
CA MET A 1 -15.59 -18.59 0.66
C MET A 1 -14.11 -18.89 0.64
N TYR A 2 -13.64 -19.72 -0.30
CA TYR A 2 -12.20 -20.01 -0.43
C TYR A 2 -11.59 -18.92 -1.31
N CYS A 3 -10.97 -17.91 -0.69
CA CYS A 3 -10.15 -16.93 -1.41
C CYS A 3 -8.77 -17.56 -1.66
N ILE A 4 -8.57 -18.10 -2.86
CA ILE A 4 -7.27 -18.61 -3.30
C ILE A 4 -6.62 -17.46 -4.05
N GLY A 5 -5.92 -16.61 -3.31
CA GLY A 5 -5.28 -15.40 -3.84
C GLY A 5 -3.87 -15.70 -4.33
N HIS A 6 -3.70 -15.93 -5.63
CA HIS A 6 -2.38 -16.00 -6.27
C HIS A 6 -1.82 -14.58 -6.49
N ALA A 7 -1.54 -13.85 -5.40
CA ALA A 7 -0.81 -12.59 -5.49
C ALA A 7 0.62 -12.88 -5.95
N ARG A 8 1.06 -12.21 -7.02
CA ARG A 8 2.43 -12.28 -7.52
C ARG A 8 3.05 -10.89 -7.50
N PHE A 9 4.36 -10.84 -7.28
CA PHE A 9 5.12 -9.60 -7.34
C PHE A 9 6.27 -9.76 -8.33
N LEU A 10 6.38 -8.86 -9.30
CA LEU A 10 7.62 -8.67 -10.05
C LEU A 10 8.49 -7.69 -9.26
N VAL A 11 9.75 -8.02 -9.06
CA VAL A 11 10.68 -7.22 -8.27
C VAL A 11 11.86 -6.83 -9.15
N TRP A 12 12.11 -5.54 -9.26
CA TRP A 12 13.30 -4.98 -9.90
C TRP A 12 14.21 -4.39 -8.84
N ASP A 13 15.42 -4.93 -8.77
CA ASP A 13 16.50 -4.45 -7.90
C ASP A 13 17.47 -3.63 -8.73
N ARG A 14 17.62 -2.34 -8.37
CA ARG A 14 18.48 -1.41 -9.09
C ARG A 14 19.93 -1.89 -9.19
N THR A 15 20.41 -2.61 -8.17
CA THR A 15 21.81 -3.05 -8.08
C THR A 15 22.07 -4.34 -8.85
N ARG A 16 21.05 -5.17 -9.02
CA ARG A 16 21.16 -6.50 -9.65
C ARG A 16 20.62 -6.54 -11.08
N ASP A 17 19.68 -5.67 -11.41
CA ASP A 17 19.03 -5.55 -12.71
C ASP A 17 18.77 -4.08 -13.06
N ALA A 18 19.84 -3.34 -13.32
CA ALA A 18 19.76 -1.91 -13.64
C ALA A 18 18.89 -1.63 -14.87
N LYS A 19 18.97 -2.50 -15.89
CA LYS A 19 18.20 -2.35 -17.13
C LYS A 19 16.71 -2.60 -16.91
N GLY A 20 16.33 -3.68 -16.23
CA GLY A 20 14.92 -3.95 -15.91
C GLY A 20 14.35 -2.91 -14.94
N PHE A 21 15.17 -2.43 -13.99
CA PHE A 21 14.80 -1.32 -13.12
C PHE A 21 14.51 -0.05 -13.91
N GLU A 22 15.38 0.33 -14.84
CA GLU A 22 15.17 1.51 -15.69
C GLU A 22 13.89 1.40 -16.52
N GLN A 23 13.64 0.23 -17.11
CA GLN A 23 12.39 -0.04 -17.83
C GLN A 23 11.14 0.11 -16.94
N ALA A 24 11.18 -0.45 -15.73
CA ALA A 24 10.09 -0.32 -14.77
C ALA A 24 9.91 1.12 -14.27
N PHE A 25 11.02 1.83 -14.05
CA PHE A 25 11.03 3.23 -13.63
C PHE A 25 10.45 4.15 -14.71
N ASP A 26 10.73 3.89 -15.99
CA ASP A 26 10.23 4.68 -17.11
C ASP A 26 8.72 4.57 -17.30
N CYS A 27 8.12 3.45 -16.89
CA CYS A 27 6.67 3.26 -16.87
C CYS A 27 5.94 4.09 -15.78
N LEU A 28 6.67 4.71 -14.85
CA LEU A 28 6.06 5.55 -13.82
C LEU A 28 5.56 6.88 -14.41
N PHE A 29 4.51 7.43 -13.81
CA PHE A 29 4.12 8.81 -14.09
C PHE A 29 5.24 9.78 -13.69
N GLU A 30 5.46 10.85 -14.45
CA GLU A 30 6.56 11.81 -14.24
C GLU A 30 6.59 12.40 -12.83
N GLY A 31 5.42 12.63 -12.22
CA GLY A 31 5.35 13.06 -10.81
C GLY A 31 5.94 12.04 -9.83
N ASN A 32 5.81 10.75 -10.13
CA ASN A 32 6.31 9.67 -9.27
C ASN A 32 7.81 9.46 -9.39
N LYS A 33 8.36 9.63 -10.60
CA LYS A 33 9.81 9.50 -10.84
C LYS A 33 10.64 10.40 -9.92
N ARG A 34 10.15 11.62 -9.62
CA ARG A 34 10.88 12.62 -8.82
C ARG A 34 11.26 12.14 -7.43
N TRP A 35 10.39 11.38 -6.77
CA TRP A 35 10.62 10.87 -5.42
C TRP A 35 11.05 9.40 -5.41
N VAL A 36 10.63 8.59 -6.39
CA VAL A 36 11.06 7.19 -6.54
C VAL A 36 12.53 7.06 -6.97
N LYS A 37 13.15 8.09 -7.57
CA LYS A 37 14.50 8.04 -8.15
C LYS A 37 15.60 7.52 -7.22
N ASN A 38 15.41 7.53 -5.89
CA ASN A 38 16.38 7.01 -4.92
C ASN A 38 16.01 5.62 -4.36
N ALA A 39 14.85 5.06 -4.73
CA ALA A 39 14.43 3.75 -4.28
C ALA A 39 15.32 2.64 -4.89
N PRO A 40 15.86 1.72 -4.06
CA PRO A 40 16.65 0.59 -4.55
C PRO A 40 15.78 -0.50 -5.18
N LEU A 41 14.50 -0.61 -4.79
CA LEU A 41 13.59 -1.64 -5.27
C LEU A 41 12.29 -1.05 -5.83
N LEU A 42 11.81 -1.64 -6.92
CA LEU A 42 10.45 -1.48 -7.45
C LEU A 42 9.74 -2.82 -7.46
N LEU A 43 8.51 -2.87 -6.97
CA LEU A 43 7.70 -4.09 -6.95
C LEU A 43 6.36 -3.85 -7.65
N LEU A 44 6.04 -4.60 -8.69
CA LEU A 44 4.71 -4.57 -9.31
C LEU A 44 3.86 -5.70 -8.76
N SER A 45 2.72 -5.35 -8.15
CA SER A 45 1.72 -6.32 -7.72
C SER A 45 0.86 -6.79 -8.91
N ILE A 46 0.70 -8.10 -9.08
CA ILE A 46 0.00 -8.71 -10.21
C ILE A 46 -1.05 -9.70 -9.72
N ALA A 47 -2.25 -9.55 -10.26
CA ALA A 47 -3.32 -10.51 -10.15
C ALA A 47 -3.11 -11.65 -11.14
N SER A 48 -3.09 -12.90 -10.67
CA SER A 48 -3.30 -14.00 -11.63
C SER A 48 -4.72 -13.89 -12.19
N PRO A 49 -4.90 -13.87 -13.53
CA PRO A 49 -6.22 -13.86 -14.15
C PRO A 49 -6.89 -15.24 -14.09
N ASP A 50 -6.20 -16.25 -13.54
CA ASP A 50 -6.65 -17.64 -13.56
C ASP A 50 -8.05 -17.77 -12.94
N PRO A 51 -8.98 -18.42 -13.66
CA PRO A 51 -10.29 -18.71 -13.11
C PRO A 51 -10.17 -19.67 -11.91
N LEU A 52 -11.10 -19.55 -10.98
CA LEU A 52 -11.24 -20.53 -9.91
C LEU A 52 -11.53 -21.91 -10.51
N SER A 53 -11.28 -22.96 -9.72
CA SER A 53 -11.71 -24.32 -10.07
C SER A 53 -13.19 -24.31 -10.50
N GLY A 54 -13.46 -24.87 -11.68
CA GLY A 54 -14.78 -24.80 -12.33
C GLY A 54 -15.03 -23.59 -13.24
N GLY A 55 -14.00 -22.82 -13.62
CA GLY A 55 -14.09 -21.80 -14.68
C GLY A 55 -14.71 -20.47 -14.28
N ARG A 56 -14.97 -20.24 -12.98
CA ARG A 56 -15.58 -18.99 -12.50
C ARG A 56 -14.54 -17.87 -12.38
N PRO A 57 -14.89 -16.62 -12.72
CA PRO A 57 -13.98 -15.49 -12.55
C PRO A 57 -13.65 -15.28 -11.07
N ASN A 58 -12.36 -15.11 -10.75
CA ASN A 58 -11.90 -14.84 -9.41
C ASN A 58 -12.07 -13.34 -9.07
N ARG A 59 -13.21 -12.99 -8.47
CA ARG A 59 -13.56 -11.60 -8.10
C ARG A 59 -12.78 -11.07 -6.89
N CYS A 60 -12.10 -11.94 -6.15
CA CYS A 60 -11.38 -11.58 -4.94
C CYS A 60 -9.93 -11.18 -5.19
N THR A 61 -9.41 -11.43 -6.39
CA THR A 61 -7.99 -11.20 -6.75
C THR A 61 -7.50 -9.82 -6.36
N GLN A 62 -8.28 -8.76 -6.66
CA GLN A 62 -7.89 -7.39 -6.32
C GLN A 62 -7.82 -7.14 -4.80
N THR A 63 -8.75 -7.73 -4.05
CA THR A 63 -8.74 -7.63 -2.58
C THR A 63 -7.58 -8.41 -1.99
N ASP A 64 -7.34 -9.64 -2.48
CA ASP A 64 -6.24 -10.50 -2.02
C ASP A 64 -4.87 -9.85 -2.29
N ILE A 65 -4.70 -9.21 -3.45
CA ILE A 65 -3.48 -8.44 -3.77
C ILE A 65 -3.32 -7.24 -2.85
N GLY A 66 -4.42 -6.51 -2.57
CA GLY A 66 -4.39 -5.40 -1.62
C GLY A 66 -3.95 -5.86 -0.23
N MET A 67 -4.46 -6.99 0.24
CA MET A 67 -4.05 -7.58 1.53
C MET A 67 -2.57 -8.04 1.52
N ALA A 68 -2.12 -8.66 0.43
CA ALA A 68 -0.73 -9.08 0.28
C ALA A 68 0.23 -7.88 0.24
N ALA A 69 -0.10 -6.85 -0.54
CA ALA A 69 0.69 -5.62 -0.62
C ALA A 69 0.74 -4.89 0.73
N MET A 70 -0.38 -4.84 1.46
CA MET A 70 -0.40 -4.25 2.82
C MET A 70 0.46 -5.06 3.79
N SER A 71 0.42 -6.39 3.73
CA SER A 71 1.26 -7.25 4.58
C SER A 71 2.75 -7.02 4.29
N LEU A 72 3.12 -6.87 3.02
CA LEU A 72 4.47 -6.52 2.61
C LEU A 72 4.88 -5.14 3.14
N ALA A 73 4.00 -4.14 3.04
CA ALA A 73 4.26 -2.80 3.57
C ALA A 73 4.42 -2.81 5.10
N GLN A 74 3.62 -3.60 5.83
CA GLN A 74 3.80 -3.77 7.28
C GLN A 74 5.16 -4.39 7.61
N GLN A 75 5.57 -5.41 6.85
CA GLN A 75 6.88 -6.04 7.07
C GLN A 75 8.03 -5.08 6.73
N ALA A 76 7.90 -4.25 5.70
CA ALA A 76 8.87 -3.20 5.38
C ALA A 76 9.04 -2.23 6.57
N VAL A 77 7.94 -1.75 7.15
CA VAL A 77 7.96 -0.90 8.34
C VAL A 77 8.64 -1.59 9.52
N ALA A 78 8.35 -2.88 9.75
CA ALA A 78 9.00 -3.66 10.80
C ALA A 78 10.53 -3.77 10.61
N LEU A 79 11.00 -3.70 9.37
CA LEU A 79 12.42 -3.68 8.99
C LEU A 79 13.00 -2.26 8.88
N SER A 80 12.27 -1.23 9.31
CA SER A 80 12.67 0.19 9.16
C SER A 80 12.87 0.63 7.70
N LEU A 81 12.13 0.01 6.80
CA LEU A 81 12.01 0.39 5.39
C LEU A 81 10.68 1.13 5.18
N VAL A 82 10.65 2.00 4.19
CA VAL A 82 9.44 2.66 3.69
C VAL A 82 8.95 1.88 2.48
N ALA A 83 7.65 1.59 2.42
CA ALA A 83 6.97 1.04 1.25
C ALA A 83 5.78 1.94 0.90
N ASP A 84 5.77 2.52 -0.31
CA ASP A 84 4.61 3.24 -0.82
C ASP A 84 3.74 2.30 -1.65
N CYS A 85 2.49 2.05 -1.25
CA CYS A 85 1.62 1.06 -1.87
C CYS A 85 0.19 1.56 -2.10
N ALA A 86 -0.35 1.27 -3.29
CA ALA A 86 -1.78 1.23 -3.56
C ALA A 86 -2.16 -0.14 -4.17
N PRO A 87 -3.38 -0.66 -3.96
CA PRO A 87 -3.79 -1.91 -4.58
C PRO A 87 -3.77 -1.76 -6.12
N LEU A 88 -3.13 -2.69 -6.84
CA LEU A 88 -2.82 -2.59 -8.28
C LEU A 88 -1.73 -1.55 -8.65
N ALA A 89 -0.80 -1.26 -7.75
CA ALA A 89 0.27 -0.30 -7.98
C ALA A 89 1.67 -0.93 -8.07
N MET A 90 2.60 -0.11 -8.58
CA MET A 90 4.04 -0.24 -8.37
C MET A 90 4.36 0.27 -6.96
N ILE A 91 5.10 -0.53 -6.20
CA ILE A 91 5.51 -0.27 -4.81
C ILE A 91 7.00 0.07 -4.82
N ALA A 92 7.36 1.25 -4.32
CA ALA A 92 8.75 1.65 -4.13
C ALA A 92 9.18 1.33 -2.68
N VAL A 93 10.30 0.62 -2.51
CA VAL A 93 10.79 0.21 -1.18
C VAL A 93 12.24 0.66 -0.98
N GLY A 94 12.52 1.27 0.18
CA GLY A 94 13.88 1.71 0.56
C GLY A 94 13.95 2.30 1.97
N TYR A 95 15.16 2.65 2.41
CA TYR A 95 15.35 3.38 3.66
C TYR A 95 14.81 4.82 3.55
N GLN A 96 14.25 5.32 4.65
CA GLN A 96 13.78 6.71 4.71
C GLN A 96 14.98 7.66 4.60
N ALA A 97 15.03 8.44 3.52
CA ALA A 97 16.05 9.47 3.33
C ALA A 97 15.66 10.76 4.06
N SER A 98 16.64 11.64 4.30
CA SER A 98 16.37 12.98 4.82
C SER A 98 15.41 13.72 3.89
N PRO A 99 14.34 14.39 4.40
CA PRO A 99 13.41 15.17 3.58
C PRO A 99 14.09 16.27 2.75
N ALA A 100 15.33 16.65 3.07
CA ALA A 100 16.13 17.59 2.30
C ALA A 100 16.47 17.12 0.88
N VAL A 101 16.37 15.81 0.59
CA VAL A 101 16.61 15.29 -0.78
C VAL A 101 15.41 15.44 -1.71
N LEU A 102 14.24 15.78 -1.15
CA LEU A 102 13.00 15.98 -1.88
C LEU A 102 12.88 17.43 -2.36
N ASP A 103 12.19 17.63 -3.49
CA ASP A 103 11.82 18.99 -3.93
C ASP A 103 10.81 19.63 -2.97
N GLU A 104 10.66 20.97 -3.06
CA GLU A 104 9.86 21.74 -2.11
C GLU A 104 8.41 21.25 -1.99
N GLU A 105 7.77 20.91 -3.12
CA GLU A 105 6.38 20.46 -3.10
C GLU A 105 6.24 19.08 -2.47
N THR A 106 7.11 18.16 -2.85
CA THR A 106 7.10 16.80 -2.30
C THR A 106 7.43 16.80 -0.82
N ARG A 107 8.41 17.63 -0.40
CA ARG A 107 8.78 17.78 1.02
C ARG A 107 7.63 18.33 1.86
N LYS A 108 6.86 19.30 1.35
CA LYS A 108 5.66 19.80 2.04
C LYS A 108 4.61 18.70 2.24
N LYS A 109 4.43 17.81 1.26
CA LYS A 109 3.49 16.68 1.36
C LYS A 109 3.97 15.61 2.33
N GLU A 110 5.27 15.30 2.32
CA GLU A 110 5.90 14.34 3.23
C GLU A 110 5.79 14.78 4.69
N LEU A 111 5.99 16.07 4.97
CA LEU A 111 5.91 16.64 6.31
C LEU A 111 4.48 16.98 6.76
N ALA A 112 3.52 16.98 5.83
CA ALA A 112 2.14 17.28 6.16
C ALA A 112 1.54 16.14 7.01
N PRO A 113 0.84 16.45 8.12
CA PRO A 113 0.12 15.43 8.86
C PRO A 113 -0.92 14.77 7.95
N SER A 114 -0.82 13.45 7.77
CA SER A 114 -1.79 12.72 6.96
C SER A 114 -3.17 12.74 7.65
N GLY A 115 -4.20 13.18 6.92
CA GLY A 115 -5.58 13.14 7.38
C GLY A 115 -6.25 11.84 6.95
N ARG A 116 -6.82 11.08 7.89
CA ARG A 116 -7.78 10.02 7.58
C ARG A 116 -9.19 10.59 7.67
N LYS A 117 -10.07 10.18 6.75
CA LYS A 117 -11.50 10.50 6.86
C LYS A 117 -12.05 9.96 8.20
N PRO A 118 -13.00 10.67 8.83
CA PRO A 118 -13.68 10.20 10.01
C PRO A 118 -14.19 8.75 9.84
N LEU A 119 -14.04 7.93 10.88
CA LEU A 119 -14.52 6.54 10.86
C LEU A 119 -16.03 6.44 10.60
N ALA A 120 -16.79 7.46 11.03
CA ALA A 120 -18.23 7.58 10.76
C ALA A 120 -18.59 7.62 9.27
N GLU A 121 -17.65 7.98 8.37
CA GLU A 121 -17.85 7.92 6.92
C GLU A 121 -17.61 6.52 6.33
N ARG A 122 -17.07 5.58 7.10
CA ARG A 122 -16.63 4.26 6.61
C ARG A 122 -17.24 3.08 7.36
N LEU A 123 -17.68 3.28 8.60
CA LEU A 123 -18.24 2.24 9.47
C LEU A 123 -19.72 2.52 9.70
N PHE A 124 -20.58 1.61 9.25
CA PHE A 124 -22.03 1.74 9.38
C PHE A 124 -22.64 0.59 10.18
N GLU A 125 -23.60 0.91 11.05
CA GLU A 125 -24.33 -0.04 11.90
C GLU A 125 -25.65 -0.43 11.25
N SER A 126 -25.80 -1.73 10.94
CA SER A 126 -27.08 -2.35 10.53
C SER A 126 -27.77 -1.69 9.32
N GLY A 127 -27.08 -0.88 8.53
CA GLY A 127 -27.59 -0.24 7.32
C GLY A 127 -26.61 0.78 6.75
N TRP A 128 -26.63 0.98 5.43
CA TRP A 128 -25.79 1.97 4.77
C TRP A 128 -26.10 3.39 5.26
N SER A 129 -25.08 4.25 5.33
CA SER A 129 -25.20 5.63 5.80
C SER A 129 -25.73 5.81 7.23
N LYS A 130 -25.66 4.77 8.07
CA LYS A 130 -25.94 4.84 9.53
C LYS A 130 -24.64 4.69 10.32
N PRO A 131 -23.92 5.77 10.66
CA PRO A 131 -22.59 5.67 11.27
C PRO A 131 -22.60 4.92 12.60
N VAL A 132 -21.60 4.08 12.83
CA VAL A 132 -21.39 3.43 14.14
C VAL A 132 -21.07 4.49 15.19
N GLN A 133 -21.78 4.45 16.32
CA GLN A 133 -21.50 5.29 17.49
C GLN A 133 -20.33 4.70 18.29
N LEU A 134 -19.10 4.99 17.86
CA LEU A 134 -17.87 4.39 18.42
C LEU A 134 -17.68 4.61 19.92
N GLN A 135 -18.21 5.71 20.46
CA GLN A 135 -18.18 6.04 21.89
C GLN A 135 -18.82 4.96 22.78
N ARG A 136 -19.69 4.11 22.22
CA ARG A 136 -20.33 3.00 22.92
C ARG A 136 -19.42 1.79 23.14
N PHE A 137 -18.28 1.73 22.44
CA PHE A 137 -17.33 0.61 22.49
C PHE A 137 -15.99 0.98 23.14
N ILE A 138 -15.78 2.25 23.46
CA ILE A 138 -14.61 2.70 24.24
C ILE A 138 -14.93 2.36 25.71
N LEU A 139 -14.32 1.31 26.24
CA LEU A 139 -14.36 1.07 27.69
C LEU A 139 -13.77 2.28 28.40
N PRO A 140 -14.35 2.75 29.53
CA PRO A 140 -13.73 3.79 30.32
C PRO A 140 -12.32 3.34 30.69
N ALA A 141 -11.33 4.20 30.45
CA ALA A 141 -9.95 3.95 30.80
C ALA A 141 -9.90 3.48 32.26
N TYR A 142 -9.26 2.34 32.51
CA TYR A 142 -9.06 1.81 33.85
C TYR A 142 -8.30 2.88 34.65
N SER A 143 -9.00 3.61 35.51
CA SER A 143 -8.41 4.58 36.42
C SER A 143 -7.64 3.79 37.48
N SER A 144 -6.33 3.64 37.28
CA SER A 144 -5.42 3.13 38.29
C SER A 144 -5.40 4.10 39.47
N GLY A 145 -6.04 3.71 40.58
CA GLY A 145 -5.79 4.29 41.90
C GLY A 145 -4.53 3.74 42.54
#